data_AF-A0A4Q5PRF9-F1
#
_entry.id   AF-A0A4Q5PRF9-F1
#
_cell.length_a   1.000
_cell.length_b   1.000
_cell.length_c   1.000
_cell.angle_alpha   90.00
_cell.angle_beta   90.00
_cell.angle_gamma   90.00
#
_symmetry.space_group_name_H-M   'P 1'
#
loop_
_entity.id
_entity.type
_entity.pdbx_description
1 polymer ?
#
loop_
_entity_poly.entity_id
_entity_poly.type
_entity_poly.pdbx_seq_one_letter_code
_entity_poly.pdbx_strand_id
1 'polypeptide(L)'
;MIDRNSVEDDTRNTYIYGRHPVIEALKGETAINKVWIGEGTRDTDQIVQYIKDKDIPYKIVSKMKLSYMVGEDTNHQGVVAEIAAREYTDLHDLVELAKQKQVFYIILDKLEDPHNLGAVIRTADAVGADAVIISKHRAVGLTGIVTKASAGAIDRMKVCRVSNLNQAMDELKKANVWIVGVDMEGTEVYSSANLKGSIALAMGGEGEGLTKLVKENCDFIVKIPMHSQSNSLNVSVATAVVSYEIFKQRDYKTIDAVQGQSDLSTMEAPEASVAPQAPQVDVEVEAPVAAPDLIVADVITP
;
A
#
# COMPACT_ATOMS: atom_id res chain seq x y z
N MET A 1 8.71 11.03 29.03
CA MET A 1 7.93 12.04 28.30
C MET A 1 8.47 12.07 26.88
N ILE A 2 7.73 11.50 25.92
CA ILE A 2 8.13 11.56 24.51
C ILE A 2 7.85 12.99 24.04
N ASP A 3 8.90 13.65 23.59
CA ASP A 3 8.90 15.04 23.17
C ASP A 3 8.02 15.21 21.93
N ARG A 4 6.81 15.76 22.12
CA ARG A 4 5.83 16.00 21.05
C ARG A 4 6.34 16.99 19.98
N ASN A 5 7.41 17.73 20.27
CA ASN A 5 8.02 18.68 19.34
C ASN A 5 8.93 18.04 18.29
N SER A 6 9.30 16.76 18.44
CA SER A 6 10.13 16.06 17.42
C SER A 6 9.36 15.66 16.16
N VAL A 7 8.02 15.73 16.18
CA VAL A 7 7.17 15.34 15.03
C VAL A 7 6.95 16.52 14.07
N GLU A 8 7.08 17.76 14.53
CA GLU A 8 6.85 18.97 13.71
C GLU A 8 8.06 19.37 12.86
N ASP A 9 9.27 18.92 13.18
CA ASP A 9 10.48 19.36 12.49
C ASP A 9 10.81 18.56 11.22
N ASP A 10 10.24 17.35 11.06
CA ASP A 10 10.50 16.46 9.92
C ASP A 10 9.61 16.77 8.69
N THR A 11 8.58 17.62 8.85
CA THR A 11 7.67 18.01 7.75
C THR A 11 8.13 19.25 6.98
N ARG A 12 9.04 20.05 7.55
CA ARG A 12 9.55 21.29 6.94
C ARG A 12 10.39 21.08 5.68
N ASN A 13 10.85 19.85 5.44
CA ASN A 13 11.68 19.50 4.28
C ASN A 13 10.92 18.82 3.13
N THR A 14 9.58 18.72 3.22
CA THR A 14 8.75 18.05 2.19
C THR A 14 8.12 19.04 1.20
N TYR A 15 8.05 20.33 1.52
CA TYR A 15 7.36 21.33 0.70
C TYR A 15 8.29 22.46 0.25
N ILE A 16 8.25 22.78 -1.04
CA ILE A 16 8.80 24.00 -1.63
C ILE A 16 7.64 24.95 -1.89
N TYR A 17 7.80 26.23 -1.58
CA TYR A 17 6.74 27.22 -1.77
C TYR A 17 7.27 28.51 -2.41
N GLY A 18 6.37 29.25 -3.04
CA GLY A 18 6.71 30.43 -3.83
C GLY A 18 6.95 30.09 -5.30
N ARG A 19 6.68 31.06 -6.19
CA ARG A 19 6.70 30.81 -7.64
C ARG A 19 8.09 30.44 -8.16
N HIS A 20 9.12 31.22 -7.80
CA HIS A 20 10.48 30.98 -8.29
C HIS A 20 11.08 29.65 -7.79
N PRO A 21 11.04 29.33 -6.47
CA PRO A 21 11.56 28.04 -5.99
C PRO A 21 10.85 26.85 -6.63
N VAL A 22 9.52 26.93 -6.81
CA VAL A 22 8.75 25.86 -7.47
C VAL A 22 9.13 25.74 -8.95
N ILE A 23 9.31 26.86 -9.68
CA ILE A 23 9.76 26.83 -11.07
C ILE A 23 11.15 26.19 -11.20
N GLU A 24 12.10 26.53 -10.33
CA GLU A 24 13.44 25.96 -10.38
C GLU A 24 13.43 24.46 -10.07
N ALA A 25 12.64 24.02 -9.08
CA ALA A 25 12.42 22.60 -8.81
C ALA A 25 11.77 21.87 -10.01
N LEU A 26 10.79 22.50 -10.66
CA LEU A 26 10.13 21.96 -11.85
C LEU A 26 11.07 21.89 -13.06
N LYS A 27 12.06 22.77 -13.19
CA LYS A 27 13.08 22.71 -14.26
C LYS A 27 14.13 21.64 -13.99
N GLY A 28 14.59 21.54 -12.74
CA GLY A 28 15.64 20.63 -12.31
C GLY A 28 15.23 19.16 -12.24
N GLU A 29 16.03 18.36 -11.55
CA GLU A 29 15.82 16.91 -11.38
C GLU A 29 15.04 16.56 -10.10
N THR A 30 14.58 17.56 -9.36
CA THR A 30 13.81 17.36 -8.14
C THR A 30 12.55 16.54 -8.41
N ALA A 31 12.47 15.35 -7.82
CA ALA A 31 11.29 14.52 -7.89
C ALA A 31 10.13 15.19 -7.12
N ILE A 32 9.01 15.45 -7.81
CA ILE A 32 7.85 16.16 -7.25
C ILE A 32 6.64 15.22 -7.20
N ASN A 33 6.04 15.10 -6.03
CA ASN A 33 4.83 14.31 -5.82
C ASN A 33 3.60 15.00 -6.43
N LYS A 34 3.42 16.29 -6.13
CA LYS A 34 2.24 17.07 -6.49
C LYS A 34 2.50 18.57 -6.34
N VAL A 35 1.80 19.39 -7.13
CA VAL A 35 1.77 20.85 -7.00
C VAL A 35 0.37 21.34 -6.61
N TRP A 36 0.25 22.30 -5.70
CA TRP A 36 -0.99 22.99 -5.37
C TRP A 36 -0.90 24.45 -5.77
N ILE A 37 -1.95 24.93 -6.42
CA ILE A 37 -2.08 26.31 -6.89
C ILE A 37 -3.30 26.92 -6.20
N GLY A 38 -3.12 28.10 -5.62
CA GLY A 38 -4.18 28.82 -4.92
C GLY A 38 -5.22 29.37 -5.90
N GLU A 39 -6.49 29.32 -5.54
CA GLU A 39 -7.57 29.97 -6.30
C GLU A 39 -7.26 31.47 -6.53
N GLY A 40 -7.46 31.92 -7.76
CA GLY A 40 -7.19 33.31 -8.17
C GLY A 40 -5.71 33.70 -8.18
N THR A 41 -4.79 32.74 -8.12
CA THR A 41 -3.35 33.01 -8.35
C THR A 41 -3.14 33.41 -9.80
N ARG A 42 -2.51 34.57 -10.03
CA ARG A 42 -2.20 35.10 -11.36
C ARG A 42 -0.82 34.63 -11.82
N ASP A 43 -0.57 34.75 -13.12
CA ASP A 43 0.73 34.46 -13.77
C ASP A 43 1.23 33.03 -13.52
N THR A 44 0.33 32.03 -13.61
CA THR A 44 0.65 30.61 -13.38
C THR A 44 0.93 29.83 -14.66
N ASP A 45 0.80 30.45 -15.83
CA ASP A 45 0.91 29.77 -17.14
C ASP A 45 2.23 29.02 -17.31
N GLN A 46 3.34 29.63 -16.92
CA GLN A 46 4.66 28.99 -16.99
C GLN A 46 4.75 27.76 -16.06
N ILE A 47 4.21 27.85 -14.85
CA ILE A 47 4.21 26.74 -13.89
C ILE A 47 3.36 25.60 -14.43
N VAL A 48 2.16 25.92 -14.92
CA VAL A 48 1.24 24.93 -15.52
C VAL A 48 1.87 24.27 -16.75
N GLN A 49 2.63 25.01 -17.56
CA GLN A 49 3.35 24.44 -18.69
C GLN A 49 4.37 23.39 -18.23
N TYR A 50 5.25 23.71 -17.28
CA TYR A 50 6.21 22.74 -16.76
C TYR A 50 5.55 21.52 -16.09
N ILE A 51 4.47 21.74 -15.37
CA ILE A 51 3.68 20.67 -14.77
C ILE A 51 3.14 19.71 -15.84
N LYS A 52 2.65 20.24 -16.97
CA LYS A 52 2.15 19.43 -18.09
C LYS A 52 3.29 18.71 -18.81
N ASP A 53 4.39 19.40 -19.08
CA ASP A 53 5.54 18.83 -19.80
C ASP A 53 6.16 17.64 -19.05
N LYS A 54 6.21 17.71 -17.71
CA LYS A 54 6.69 16.62 -16.86
C LYS A 54 5.60 15.68 -16.37
N ASP A 55 4.35 15.92 -16.77
CA ASP A 55 3.17 15.15 -16.35
C ASP A 55 3.13 14.97 -14.81
N ILE A 56 3.20 16.10 -14.10
CA ILE A 56 3.14 16.16 -12.63
C ILE A 56 1.69 16.44 -12.20
N PRO A 57 1.12 15.71 -11.22
CA PRO A 57 -0.21 16.01 -10.73
C PRO A 57 -0.28 17.38 -10.07
N TYR A 58 -1.36 18.13 -10.34
CA TYR A 58 -1.63 19.38 -9.64
C TYR A 58 -3.10 19.53 -9.22
N LYS A 59 -3.35 20.38 -8.22
CA LYS A 59 -4.70 20.74 -7.77
C LYS A 59 -4.83 22.24 -7.55
N ILE A 60 -5.98 22.79 -7.93
CA ILE A 60 -6.39 24.14 -7.49
C ILE A 60 -7.04 24.00 -6.11
N VAL A 61 -6.63 24.83 -5.15
CA VAL A 61 -7.13 24.79 -3.76
C VAL A 61 -7.31 26.21 -3.21
N SER A 62 -8.04 26.35 -2.10
CA SER A 62 -8.15 27.63 -1.42
C SER A 62 -6.78 28.12 -0.92
N LYS A 63 -6.59 29.44 -0.87
CA LYS A 63 -5.34 30.02 -0.33
C LYS A 63 -5.10 29.61 1.12
N MET A 64 -6.17 29.50 1.91
CA MET A 64 -6.11 29.02 3.30
C MET A 64 -5.53 27.61 3.39
N LYS A 65 -5.85 26.71 2.45
CA LYS A 65 -5.26 25.37 2.41
C LYS A 65 -3.75 25.41 2.19
N LEU A 66 -3.26 26.32 1.34
CA LEU A 66 -1.81 26.50 1.15
C LEU A 66 -1.14 26.99 2.43
N SER A 67 -1.70 28.01 3.08
CA SER A 67 -1.18 28.53 4.36
C SER A 67 -1.17 27.45 5.45
N TYR A 68 -2.18 26.60 5.52
CA TYR A 68 -2.19 25.45 6.44
C TYR A 68 -1.06 24.43 6.15
N MET A 69 -0.68 24.25 4.88
CA MET A 69 0.36 23.28 4.50
C MET A 69 1.77 23.74 4.83
N VAL A 70 2.07 25.03 4.67
CA VAL A 70 3.44 25.56 4.79
C VAL A 70 3.63 26.54 5.96
N GLY A 71 2.55 26.88 6.68
CA GLY A 71 2.54 27.84 7.79
C GLY A 71 1.94 29.18 7.39
N GLU A 72 1.14 29.78 8.29
CA GLU A 72 0.38 31.01 8.02
C GLU A 72 1.27 32.21 7.68
N ASP A 73 2.46 32.30 8.27
CA ASP A 73 3.40 33.39 8.06
C ASP A 73 4.29 33.23 6.80
N THR A 74 4.08 32.17 6.00
CA THR A 74 4.90 31.92 4.81
C THR A 74 4.39 32.62 3.56
N ASN A 75 5.29 33.26 2.82
CA ASN A 75 4.97 33.87 1.53
C ASN A 75 5.01 32.84 0.40
N HIS A 76 4.02 31.95 0.35
CA HIS A 76 3.92 30.91 -0.68
C HIS A 76 3.52 31.44 -2.07
N GLN A 77 3.14 32.72 -2.21
CA GLN A 77 2.77 33.35 -3.49
C GLN A 77 1.71 32.58 -4.31
N GLY A 78 0.84 31.85 -3.62
CA GLY A 78 -0.19 31.03 -4.25
C GLY A 78 0.27 29.70 -4.86
N VAL A 79 1.52 29.26 -4.64
CA VAL A 79 2.03 27.99 -5.18
C VAL A 79 2.86 27.23 -4.14
N VAL A 80 2.58 25.93 -4.01
CA VAL A 80 3.32 24.98 -3.16
C VAL A 80 3.55 23.69 -3.94
N ALA A 81 4.74 23.12 -3.87
CA ALA A 81 5.09 21.81 -4.41
C ALA A 81 5.52 20.86 -3.28
N GLU A 82 5.05 19.62 -3.30
CA GLU A 82 5.51 18.55 -2.42
C GLU A 82 6.61 17.77 -3.13
N ILE A 83 7.80 17.76 -2.55
CA ILE A 83 8.94 16.98 -3.03
C ILE A 83 8.71 15.51 -2.64
N ALA A 84 9.10 14.61 -3.53
CA ALA A 84 9.19 13.20 -3.21
C ALA A 84 10.40 12.93 -2.29
N ALA A 85 10.19 12.12 -1.26
CA ALA A 85 11.27 11.71 -0.34
C ALA A 85 12.37 10.89 -1.05
N ARG A 86 12.04 10.27 -2.18
CA ARG A 86 12.93 9.46 -3.03
C ARG A 86 12.55 9.61 -4.51
N GLU A 87 13.50 9.27 -5.37
CA GLU A 87 13.29 9.22 -6.81
C GLU A 87 12.42 8.04 -7.22
N TYR A 88 11.74 8.19 -8.35
CA TYR A 88 10.93 7.15 -8.97
C TYR A 88 11.74 6.42 -10.04
N THR A 89 11.61 5.10 -10.10
CA THR A 89 12.15 4.28 -11.19
C THR A 89 11.27 4.39 -12.43
N ASP A 90 11.88 4.43 -13.61
CA ASP A 90 11.15 4.44 -14.88
C ASP A 90 10.53 3.06 -15.16
N LEU A 91 9.36 3.05 -15.82
CA LEU A 91 8.71 1.80 -16.20
C LEU A 91 9.57 1.00 -17.19
N HIS A 92 10.28 1.68 -18.09
CA HIS A 92 11.18 1.05 -19.04
C HIS A 92 12.23 0.19 -18.36
N ASP A 93 12.83 0.68 -17.26
CA ASP A 93 13.82 -0.08 -16.50
C ASP A 93 13.24 -1.34 -15.87
N LEU A 94 11.97 -1.28 -15.43
CA LEU A 94 11.27 -2.47 -14.91
C LEU A 94 10.95 -3.47 -16.03
N VAL A 95 10.59 -2.99 -17.21
CA VAL A 95 10.37 -3.83 -18.39
C VAL A 95 11.66 -4.52 -18.83
N GLU A 96 12.79 -3.80 -18.86
CA GLU A 96 14.10 -4.39 -19.18
C GLU A 96 14.55 -5.40 -18.11
N LEU A 97 14.32 -5.10 -16.83
CA LEU A 97 14.62 -6.04 -15.75
C LEU A 97 13.83 -7.35 -15.88
N ALA A 98 12.57 -7.28 -16.29
CA ALA A 98 11.70 -8.44 -16.51
C ALA A 98 12.18 -9.34 -17.66
N LYS A 99 12.90 -8.77 -18.65
CA LYS A 99 13.52 -9.55 -19.74
C LYS A 99 14.79 -10.28 -19.29
N GLN A 100 15.44 -9.79 -18.25
CA GLN A 100 16.73 -10.31 -17.77
C GLN A 100 16.58 -11.41 -16.71
N LYS A 101 15.52 -11.35 -15.89
CA LYS A 101 15.28 -12.31 -14.81
C LYS A 101 13.80 -12.47 -14.49
N GLN A 102 13.47 -13.46 -13.67
CA GLN A 102 12.13 -13.58 -13.10
C GLN A 102 11.89 -12.46 -12.08
N VAL A 103 10.88 -11.63 -12.33
CA VAL A 103 10.57 -10.45 -11.51
C VAL A 103 9.33 -10.65 -10.65
N PHE A 104 9.29 -9.98 -9.50
CA PHE A 104 8.07 -9.83 -8.71
C PHE A 104 7.76 -8.35 -8.52
N TYR A 105 6.65 -7.89 -9.08
CA TYR A 105 6.16 -6.52 -8.90
C TYR A 105 4.86 -6.48 -8.09
N ILE A 106 4.61 -5.35 -7.43
CA ILE A 106 3.32 -5.07 -6.78
C ILE A 106 2.73 -3.82 -7.42
N ILE A 107 1.55 -3.92 -8.00
CA ILE A 107 0.81 -2.84 -8.64
C ILE A 107 -0.29 -2.37 -7.68
N LEU A 108 -0.33 -1.08 -7.38
CA LEU A 108 -1.33 -0.49 -6.50
C LEU A 108 -2.24 0.44 -7.28
N ASP A 109 -3.50 0.05 -7.43
CA ASP A 109 -4.53 0.83 -8.11
C ASP A 109 -5.25 1.75 -7.11
N LYS A 110 -5.06 3.07 -7.26
CA LYS A 110 -5.68 4.11 -6.43
C LYS A 110 -5.43 4.01 -4.92
N LEU A 111 -4.21 3.68 -4.50
CA LEU A 111 -3.87 3.69 -3.07
C LEU A 111 -3.60 5.12 -2.57
N GLU A 112 -4.47 5.67 -1.73
CA GLU A 112 -4.38 7.07 -1.27
C GLU A 112 -3.81 7.25 0.15
N ASP A 113 -3.80 6.21 0.99
CA ASP A 113 -3.27 6.30 2.35
C ASP A 113 -1.74 6.08 2.40
N PRO A 114 -0.94 7.06 2.87
CA PRO A 114 0.51 6.92 3.01
C PRO A 114 0.92 5.81 3.99
N HIS A 115 0.11 5.49 5.00
CA HIS A 115 0.44 4.41 5.94
C HIS A 115 0.35 3.04 5.26
N ASN A 116 -0.72 2.79 4.51
CA ASN A 116 -0.82 1.60 3.68
C ASN A 116 0.30 1.52 2.64
N LEU A 117 0.67 2.60 1.94
CA LEU A 117 1.77 2.55 0.97
C LEU A 117 3.09 2.18 1.66
N GLY A 118 3.38 2.80 2.81
CA GLY A 118 4.58 2.47 3.59
C GLY A 118 4.60 1.00 4.04
N ALA A 119 3.47 0.47 4.51
CA ALA A 119 3.33 -0.93 4.90
C ALA A 119 3.49 -1.91 3.72
N VAL A 120 2.95 -1.55 2.54
CA VAL A 120 3.15 -2.33 1.31
C VAL A 120 4.61 -2.31 0.87
N ILE A 121 5.29 -1.15 0.86
CA ILE A 121 6.72 -1.06 0.53
C ILE A 121 7.56 -1.92 1.49
N ARG A 122 7.23 -1.90 2.78
CA ARG A 122 7.89 -2.74 3.78
C ARG A 122 7.69 -4.22 3.53
N THR A 123 6.46 -4.62 3.19
CA THR A 123 6.15 -6.00 2.79
C THR A 123 6.91 -6.38 1.53
N ALA A 124 6.91 -5.53 0.51
CA ALA A 124 7.59 -5.73 -0.77
C ALA A 124 9.09 -6.00 -0.57
N ASP A 125 9.75 -5.24 0.30
CA ASP A 125 11.16 -5.44 0.65
C ASP A 125 11.37 -6.77 1.37
N ALA A 126 10.52 -7.12 2.32
CA ALA A 126 10.62 -8.37 3.09
C ALA A 126 10.46 -9.64 2.23
N VAL A 127 9.60 -9.59 1.21
CA VAL A 127 9.32 -10.72 0.30
C VAL A 127 10.24 -10.74 -0.92
N GLY A 128 11.18 -9.79 -1.04
CA GLY A 128 12.09 -9.70 -2.17
C GLY A 128 11.40 -9.36 -3.50
N ALA A 129 10.36 -8.51 -3.44
CA ALA A 129 9.80 -7.88 -4.63
C ALA A 129 10.81 -6.91 -5.25
N ASP A 130 10.78 -6.82 -6.58
CA ASP A 130 11.72 -6.00 -7.35
C ASP A 130 11.29 -4.54 -7.49
N ALA A 131 9.97 -4.28 -7.43
CA ALA A 131 9.42 -2.93 -7.47
C ALA A 131 7.96 -2.86 -7.00
N VAL A 132 7.57 -1.68 -6.53
CA VAL A 132 6.18 -1.28 -6.33
C VAL A 132 5.78 -0.26 -7.40
N ILE A 133 4.66 -0.46 -8.08
CA ILE A 133 4.16 0.38 -9.16
C ILE A 133 2.89 1.07 -8.70
N ILE A 134 2.85 2.40 -8.77
CA ILE A 134 1.74 3.24 -8.33
C ILE A 134 1.28 4.18 -9.46
N SER A 135 0.03 4.64 -9.41
CA SER A 135 -0.43 5.67 -10.34
C SER A 135 0.06 7.08 -9.97
N LYS A 136 0.19 7.96 -10.96
CA LYS A 136 0.42 9.39 -10.73
C LYS A 136 -0.78 10.06 -10.07
N HIS A 137 -1.97 9.74 -10.56
CA HIS A 137 -3.23 10.34 -10.13
C HIS A 137 -3.99 9.44 -9.18
N ARG A 138 -4.75 10.06 -8.26
CA ARG A 138 -5.57 9.35 -7.24
C ARG A 138 -4.79 8.31 -6.44
N ALA A 139 -3.53 8.63 -6.16
CA ALA A 139 -2.66 7.82 -5.32
C ALA A 139 -1.73 8.72 -4.50
N VAL A 140 -1.21 8.15 -3.42
CA VAL A 140 -0.20 8.77 -2.57
C VAL A 140 1.18 8.64 -3.19
N GLY A 141 1.99 9.70 -3.08
CA GLY A 141 3.38 9.72 -3.53
C GLY A 141 4.35 9.25 -2.45
N LEU A 142 5.65 9.35 -2.71
CA LEU A 142 6.67 9.05 -1.71
C LEU A 142 6.83 10.26 -0.80
N THR A 143 6.10 10.30 0.30
CA THR A 143 6.13 11.40 1.27
C THR A 143 7.01 11.06 2.48
N GLY A 144 7.26 12.04 3.35
CA GLY A 144 7.89 11.78 4.65
C GLY A 144 7.11 10.78 5.51
N ILE A 145 5.78 10.76 5.42
CA ILE A 145 4.92 9.79 6.12
C ILE A 145 5.17 8.37 5.59
N VAL A 146 5.26 8.21 4.27
CA VAL A 146 5.58 6.90 3.65
C VAL A 146 6.98 6.44 4.08
N THR A 147 7.95 7.36 4.11
CA THR A 147 9.30 7.07 4.58
C THR A 147 9.28 6.50 5.99
N LYS A 148 8.62 7.19 6.91
CA LYS A 148 8.45 6.74 8.31
C LYS A 148 7.71 5.41 8.42
N ALA A 149 6.59 5.25 7.70
CA ALA A 149 5.76 4.05 7.73
C ALA A 149 6.47 2.81 7.14
N SER A 150 7.37 3.02 6.16
CA SER A 150 8.14 1.94 5.53
C SER A 150 9.29 1.38 6.38
N ALA A 151 9.62 2.02 7.51
CA ALA A 151 10.72 1.63 8.39
C ALA A 151 12.07 1.43 7.65
N GLY A 152 12.37 2.31 6.68
CA GLY A 152 13.62 2.29 5.90
C GLY A 152 13.62 1.35 4.69
N ALA A 153 12.55 0.60 4.45
CA ALA A 153 12.41 -0.23 3.23
C ALA A 153 12.39 0.61 1.94
N ILE A 154 11.91 1.86 2.01
CA ILE A 154 11.87 2.80 0.89
C ILE A 154 13.26 3.08 0.29
N ASP A 155 14.35 2.87 1.02
CA ASP A 155 15.72 3.12 0.54
C ASP A 155 16.27 1.99 -0.34
N ARG A 156 15.67 0.80 -0.26
CA ARG A 156 16.08 -0.39 -1.03
C ARG A 156 15.08 -0.77 -2.10
N MET A 157 13.82 -0.35 -1.93
CA MET A 157 12.72 -0.70 -2.83
C MET A 157 12.61 0.29 -3.98
N LYS A 158 12.59 -0.24 -5.22
CA LYS A 158 12.25 0.56 -6.39
C LYS A 158 10.76 0.90 -6.36
N VAL A 159 10.42 2.16 -6.56
CA VAL A 159 9.03 2.57 -6.74
C VAL A 159 8.89 3.24 -8.09
N CYS A 160 8.04 2.68 -8.94
CA CYS A 160 7.72 3.22 -10.25
C CYS A 160 6.37 3.93 -10.19
N ARG A 161 6.28 5.09 -10.86
CA ARG A 161 5.06 5.90 -10.88
C ARG A 161 4.62 6.17 -12.30
N VAL A 162 3.45 5.66 -12.67
CA VAL A 162 2.96 5.68 -14.06
C VAL A 162 1.71 6.54 -14.20
N SER A 163 1.56 7.19 -15.36
CA SER A 163 0.37 7.99 -15.68
C SER A 163 -0.87 7.14 -15.93
N ASN A 164 -0.68 5.99 -16.59
CA ASN A 164 -1.72 5.04 -16.95
C ASN A 164 -1.31 3.62 -16.53
N LEU A 165 -1.96 3.10 -15.48
CA LEU A 165 -1.71 1.75 -14.97
C LEU A 165 -2.02 0.67 -16.01
N ASN A 166 -3.10 0.79 -16.79
CA ASN A 166 -3.46 -0.23 -17.78
C ASN A 166 -2.42 -0.32 -18.90
N GLN A 167 -1.93 0.82 -19.38
CA GLN A 167 -0.85 0.81 -20.37
C GLN A 167 0.44 0.18 -19.79
N ALA A 168 0.78 0.51 -18.54
CA ALA A 168 1.93 -0.08 -17.89
C ALA A 168 1.79 -1.61 -17.75
N MET A 169 0.60 -2.09 -17.40
CA MET A 169 0.26 -3.51 -17.36
C MET A 169 0.45 -4.17 -18.73
N ASP A 170 0.01 -3.55 -19.83
CA ASP A 170 0.19 -4.09 -21.18
C ASP A 170 1.68 -4.19 -21.55
N GLU A 171 2.50 -3.22 -21.16
CA GLU A 171 3.96 -3.23 -21.39
C GLU A 171 4.66 -4.34 -20.60
N LEU A 172 4.26 -4.55 -19.34
CA LEU A 172 4.76 -5.65 -18.51
C LEU A 172 4.38 -7.01 -19.08
N LYS A 173 3.14 -7.18 -19.58
CA LYS A 173 2.71 -8.42 -20.25
C LYS A 173 3.52 -8.72 -21.50
N LYS A 174 3.83 -7.71 -22.31
CA LYS A 174 4.74 -7.85 -23.47
C LYS A 174 6.14 -8.30 -23.06
N ALA A 175 6.54 -8.07 -21.82
CA ALA A 175 7.79 -8.55 -21.23
C ALA A 175 7.64 -9.90 -20.48
N ASN A 176 6.55 -10.65 -20.74
CA ASN A 176 6.22 -11.93 -20.10
C ASN A 176 6.01 -11.86 -18.58
N VAL A 177 5.54 -10.72 -18.07
CA VAL A 177 5.08 -10.60 -16.67
C VAL A 177 3.59 -10.89 -16.61
N TRP A 178 3.22 -11.93 -15.87
CA TRP A 178 1.81 -12.27 -15.60
C TRP A 178 1.23 -11.34 -14.54
N ILE A 179 0.00 -10.90 -14.71
CA ILE A 179 -0.65 -9.98 -13.78
C ILE A 179 -1.79 -10.69 -13.06
N VAL A 180 -1.63 -10.86 -11.76
CA VAL A 180 -2.64 -11.44 -10.87
C VAL A 180 -3.32 -10.34 -10.08
N GLY A 181 -4.64 -10.21 -10.25
CA GLY A 181 -5.43 -9.30 -9.43
C GLY A 181 -5.98 -9.99 -8.19
N VAL A 182 -6.13 -9.25 -7.09
CA VAL A 182 -6.82 -9.74 -5.89
C VAL A 182 -8.17 -9.05 -5.76
N ASP A 183 -9.23 -9.85 -5.75
CA ASP A 183 -10.60 -9.37 -5.59
C ASP A 183 -11.49 -10.43 -4.95
N MET A 184 -12.53 -10.00 -4.24
CA MET A 184 -13.48 -10.90 -3.58
C MET A 184 -14.26 -11.77 -4.58
N GLU A 185 -14.48 -11.24 -5.79
CA GLU A 185 -15.15 -11.95 -6.88
C GLU A 185 -14.21 -12.91 -7.65
N GLY A 186 -12.97 -13.08 -7.17
CA GLY A 186 -12.01 -14.02 -7.74
C GLY A 186 -12.54 -15.45 -7.81
N THR A 187 -12.27 -16.12 -8.93
CA THR A 187 -12.71 -17.49 -9.18
C THR A 187 -11.81 -18.51 -8.51
N GLU A 188 -10.53 -18.17 -8.29
CA GLU A 188 -9.52 -19.06 -7.72
C GLU A 188 -9.04 -18.56 -6.36
N VAL A 189 -8.74 -19.49 -5.44
CA VAL A 189 -8.17 -19.15 -4.13
C VAL A 189 -6.68 -18.87 -4.30
N TYR A 190 -6.20 -17.76 -3.73
CA TYR A 190 -4.81 -17.31 -3.91
C TYR A 190 -3.75 -18.39 -3.62
N SER A 191 -3.97 -19.24 -2.61
CA SER A 191 -3.04 -20.31 -2.22
C SER A 191 -3.02 -21.51 -3.17
N SER A 192 -4.02 -21.65 -4.04
CA SER A 192 -4.11 -22.75 -5.01
C SER A 192 -3.67 -22.32 -6.41
N ALA A 193 -3.63 -21.02 -6.68
CA ALA A 193 -3.21 -20.45 -7.94
C ALA A 193 -1.71 -20.66 -8.19
N ASN A 194 -1.32 -20.74 -9.46
CA ASN A 194 0.08 -20.75 -9.86
C ASN A 194 0.63 -19.32 -9.86
N LEU A 195 1.38 -18.98 -8.81
CA LEU A 195 1.96 -17.65 -8.60
C LEU A 195 3.48 -17.61 -8.81
N LYS A 196 3.99 -18.49 -9.69
CA LYS A 196 5.41 -18.64 -10.04
C LYS A 196 5.79 -17.83 -11.27
N GLY A 197 7.10 -17.69 -11.50
CA GLY A 197 7.65 -16.99 -12.67
C GLY A 197 7.58 -15.47 -12.53
N SER A 198 7.77 -14.74 -13.64
CA SER A 198 7.63 -13.29 -13.67
C SER A 198 6.17 -12.90 -13.43
N ILE A 199 5.90 -12.21 -12.32
CA ILE A 199 4.54 -11.92 -11.86
C ILE A 199 4.43 -10.51 -11.28
N ALA A 200 3.27 -9.89 -11.49
CA ALA A 200 2.87 -8.64 -10.87
C ALA A 200 1.55 -8.83 -10.11
N LEU A 201 1.56 -8.52 -8.81
CA LEU A 201 0.40 -8.58 -7.93
C LEU A 201 -0.35 -7.24 -7.97
N ALA A 202 -1.55 -7.20 -8.55
CA ALA A 202 -2.41 -6.03 -8.59
C ALA A 202 -3.37 -5.98 -7.40
N MET A 203 -3.28 -4.91 -6.62
CA MET A 203 -4.10 -4.65 -5.44
C MET A 203 -4.87 -3.34 -5.62
N GLY A 204 -6.16 -3.38 -5.29
CA GLY A 204 -7.00 -2.19 -5.30
C GLY A 204 -6.86 -1.32 -4.06
N GLY A 205 -7.24 -0.06 -4.18
CA GLY A 205 -7.35 0.88 -3.08
C GLY A 205 -8.46 0.50 -2.08
N GLU A 206 -8.58 1.27 -1.01
CA GLU A 206 -9.56 1.00 0.05
C GLU A 206 -11.00 1.09 -0.47
N GLY A 207 -11.87 0.19 0.02
CA GLY A 207 -13.31 0.21 -0.23
C GLY A 207 -13.75 -0.49 -1.51
N GLU A 208 -13.27 -0.03 -2.68
CA GLU A 208 -13.80 -0.47 -3.99
C GLU A 208 -13.03 -1.65 -4.62
N GLY A 209 -11.86 -2.01 -4.09
CA GLY A 209 -10.99 -3.01 -4.72
C GLY A 209 -10.39 -2.49 -6.03
N LEU A 210 -10.10 -3.40 -6.96
CA LEU A 210 -9.52 -3.04 -8.25
C LEU A 210 -10.54 -2.30 -9.11
N THR A 211 -10.11 -1.22 -9.77
CA THR A 211 -10.98 -0.58 -10.77
C THR A 211 -11.29 -1.55 -11.90
N LYS A 212 -12.47 -1.40 -12.50
CA LYS A 212 -12.94 -2.28 -13.58
C LYS A 212 -11.90 -2.52 -14.68
N LEU A 213 -11.25 -1.46 -15.18
CA LEU A 213 -10.25 -1.58 -16.25
C LEU A 213 -9.02 -2.36 -15.78
N VAL A 214 -8.52 -2.08 -14.58
CA VAL A 214 -7.36 -2.81 -14.02
C VAL A 214 -7.72 -4.28 -13.79
N LYS A 215 -8.93 -4.56 -13.28
CA LYS A 215 -9.45 -5.93 -13.10
C LYS A 215 -9.54 -6.66 -14.44
N GLU A 216 -10.09 -6.03 -15.49
CA GLU A 216 -10.18 -6.58 -16.84
C GLU A 216 -8.80 -6.80 -17.48
N ASN A 217 -7.80 -5.99 -17.11
CA ASN A 217 -6.43 -6.15 -17.58
C ASN A 217 -5.56 -7.06 -16.69
N CYS A 218 -6.10 -7.69 -15.65
CA CYS A 218 -5.41 -8.80 -15.01
C CYS A 218 -5.52 -10.05 -15.89
N ASP A 219 -4.49 -10.90 -15.92
CA ASP A 219 -4.55 -12.18 -16.64
C ASP A 219 -5.46 -13.18 -15.91
N PHE A 220 -5.51 -13.09 -14.58
CA PHE A 220 -6.46 -13.82 -13.75
C PHE A 220 -6.68 -13.11 -12.41
N ILE A 221 -7.78 -13.45 -11.74
CA ILE A 221 -8.17 -12.86 -10.46
C ILE A 221 -8.24 -13.96 -9.39
N VAL A 222 -7.54 -13.76 -8.29
CA VAL A 222 -7.59 -14.61 -7.10
C VAL A 222 -8.35 -13.93 -5.97
N LYS A 223 -8.87 -14.74 -5.05
CA LYS A 223 -9.51 -14.27 -3.81
C LYS A 223 -8.81 -14.80 -2.57
N ILE A 224 -8.93 -14.03 -1.48
CA ILE A 224 -8.58 -14.46 -0.13
C ILE A 224 -9.88 -14.96 0.54
N PRO A 225 -9.99 -16.26 0.89
CA PRO A 225 -11.15 -16.75 1.61
C PRO A 225 -11.30 -16.07 2.98
N MET A 226 -12.52 -15.68 3.33
CA MET A 226 -12.84 -15.01 4.59
C MET A 226 -13.96 -15.76 5.32
N HIS A 227 -13.87 -15.87 6.64
CA HIS A 227 -14.88 -16.53 7.46
C HIS A 227 -16.09 -15.63 7.77
N SER A 228 -15.84 -14.34 8.04
CA SER A 228 -16.87 -13.36 8.37
C SER A 228 -17.58 -12.82 7.12
N GLN A 229 -18.80 -12.30 7.29
CA GLN A 229 -19.48 -11.47 6.28
C GLN A 229 -18.80 -10.11 6.04
N SER A 230 -17.64 -9.83 6.64
CA SER A 230 -16.93 -8.59 6.39
C SER A 230 -16.47 -8.54 4.94
N ASN A 231 -16.69 -7.40 4.29
CA ASN A 231 -16.58 -7.29 2.84
C ASN A 231 -15.15 -7.20 2.30
N SER A 232 -14.13 -7.01 3.14
CA SER A 232 -12.72 -6.92 2.71
C SER A 232 -11.71 -6.94 3.85
N LEU A 233 -10.45 -7.24 3.53
CA LEU A 233 -9.29 -6.98 4.37
C LEU A 233 -8.71 -5.60 4.05
N ASN A 234 -7.97 -5.00 5.00
CA ASN A 234 -7.13 -3.84 4.69
C ASN A 234 -6.14 -4.21 3.56
N VAL A 235 -5.97 -3.29 2.60
CA VAL A 235 -5.14 -3.52 1.41
C VAL A 235 -3.71 -3.92 1.73
N SER A 236 -3.07 -3.31 2.73
CA SER A 236 -1.70 -3.67 3.11
C SER A 236 -1.61 -5.09 3.67
N VAL A 237 -2.63 -5.53 4.42
CA VAL A 237 -2.73 -6.89 4.96
C VAL A 237 -2.98 -7.90 3.84
N ALA A 238 -3.94 -7.63 2.95
CA ALA A 238 -4.22 -8.49 1.81
C ALA A 238 -2.99 -8.62 0.89
N THR A 239 -2.27 -7.51 0.67
CA THR A 239 -1.02 -7.48 -0.09
C THR A 239 0.02 -8.38 0.56
N ALA A 240 0.20 -8.30 1.89
CA ALA A 240 1.13 -9.15 2.62
C ALA A 240 0.77 -10.64 2.50
N VAL A 241 -0.49 -11.02 2.71
CA VAL A 241 -0.94 -12.41 2.61
C VAL A 241 -0.60 -13.03 1.24
N VAL A 242 -0.96 -12.35 0.16
CA VAL A 242 -0.73 -12.89 -1.20
C VAL A 242 0.74 -12.77 -1.60
N SER A 243 1.45 -11.74 -1.15
CA SER A 243 2.89 -11.60 -1.42
C SER A 243 3.71 -12.69 -0.73
N TYR A 244 3.36 -13.09 0.49
CA TYR A 244 4.01 -14.23 1.15
C TYR A 244 3.69 -15.57 0.50
N GLU A 245 2.51 -15.72 -0.10
CA GLU A 245 2.22 -16.89 -0.94
C GLU A 245 3.10 -16.90 -2.19
N ILE A 246 3.22 -15.77 -2.89
CA ILE A 246 4.13 -15.61 -4.03
C ILE A 246 5.56 -15.94 -3.61
N PHE A 247 6.02 -15.39 -2.47
CA PHE A 247 7.34 -15.66 -1.90
C PHE A 247 7.54 -17.14 -1.60
N LYS A 248 6.54 -17.83 -1.04
CA LYS A 248 6.62 -19.26 -0.73
C LYS A 248 6.64 -20.13 -1.98
N GLN A 249 5.89 -19.75 -3.02
CA GLN A 249 5.84 -20.50 -4.28
C GLN A 249 7.06 -20.25 -5.17
N ARG A 250 7.67 -19.08 -5.06
CA ARG A 250 8.97 -18.76 -5.66
C ARG A 250 10.04 -19.41 -4.80
N ASP A 251 10.93 -20.18 -5.41
CA ASP A 251 12.01 -20.88 -4.70
C ASP A 251 13.12 -19.90 -4.27
N TYR A 252 12.77 -18.91 -3.43
CA TYR A 252 13.74 -17.96 -2.89
C TYR A 252 14.64 -18.71 -1.91
N LYS A 253 15.94 -18.71 -2.19
CA LYS A 253 16.94 -18.94 -1.14
C LYS A 253 16.81 -17.79 -0.15
N THR A 254 16.19 -18.04 1.01
CA THR A 254 16.13 -17.09 2.12
C THR A 254 17.54 -16.60 2.48
N ILE A 255 17.65 -15.41 3.07
CA ILE A 255 18.95 -14.89 3.54
C ILE A 255 19.61 -15.88 4.52
N ASP A 256 18.82 -16.60 5.32
CA ASP A 256 19.26 -17.67 6.21
C ASP A 256 19.89 -18.86 5.45
N ALA A 257 19.43 -19.13 4.22
CA ALA A 257 20.02 -20.14 3.34
C ALA A 257 21.38 -19.72 2.76
N VAL A 258 21.71 -18.41 2.77
CA VAL A 258 23.00 -17.87 2.32
C VAL A 258 24.02 -17.78 3.46
N GLN A 259 23.57 -17.67 4.72
CA GLN A 259 24.46 -17.57 5.89
C GLN A 259 24.80 -18.90 6.58
N GLY A 260 24.21 -20.01 6.16
CA GLY A 260 24.65 -21.34 6.55
C GLY A 260 24.07 -21.84 7.88
N GLN A 261 23.64 -23.11 7.84
CA GLN A 261 23.15 -23.96 8.93
C GLN A 261 21.75 -23.65 9.48
N SER A 262 20.74 -24.30 8.89
CA SER A 262 20.17 -25.52 9.50
C SER A 262 19.25 -26.20 8.49
N ASP A 263 19.50 -27.48 8.27
CA ASP A 263 18.70 -28.34 7.40
C ASP A 263 17.33 -28.55 8.05
N LEU A 264 16.32 -27.77 7.62
CA LEU A 264 14.92 -27.91 8.06
C LEU A 264 14.33 -29.29 7.72
N SER A 265 15.02 -30.09 6.89
CA SER A 265 14.66 -31.48 6.59
C SER A 265 14.80 -32.45 7.78
N THR A 266 15.41 -32.01 8.89
CA THR A 266 15.56 -32.81 10.12
C THR A 266 14.77 -32.30 11.32
N MET A 267 13.98 -31.23 11.16
CA MET A 267 13.05 -30.82 12.22
C MET A 267 11.79 -31.68 12.15
N GLU A 268 11.75 -32.74 12.95
CA GLU A 268 10.48 -33.33 13.36
C GLU A 268 9.58 -32.21 13.90
N ALA A 269 8.29 -32.26 13.57
CA ALA A 269 7.30 -31.36 14.15
C ALA A 269 7.50 -31.34 15.68
N PRO A 270 7.40 -30.18 16.35
CA PRO A 270 7.45 -30.17 17.80
C PRO A 270 6.38 -31.14 18.29
N GLU A 271 6.79 -32.22 18.96
CA GLU A 271 5.86 -33.11 19.62
C GLU A 271 4.91 -32.23 20.43
N ALA A 272 3.61 -32.42 20.23
CA ALA A 272 2.60 -31.66 20.95
C ALA A 272 2.87 -31.85 22.45
N SER A 273 3.52 -30.87 23.08
CA SER A 273 3.66 -30.87 24.52
C SER A 273 2.24 -30.89 25.06
N VAL A 274 1.91 -31.97 25.77
CA VAL A 274 0.62 -32.21 26.41
C VAL A 274 0.07 -30.88 26.91
N ALA A 275 -1.04 -30.44 26.29
CA ALA A 275 -1.73 -29.25 26.73
C ALA A 275 -1.95 -29.36 28.25
N PRO A 276 -1.61 -28.35 29.07
CA PRO A 276 -1.88 -28.42 30.49
C PRO A 276 -3.38 -28.67 30.66
N GLN A 277 -3.74 -29.78 31.30
CA GLN A 277 -5.12 -30.07 31.63
C GLN A 277 -5.69 -28.87 32.40
N ALA A 278 -6.79 -28.32 31.89
CA ALA A 278 -7.52 -27.28 32.60
C ALA A 278 -7.83 -27.78 34.03
N PRO A 279 -7.61 -26.97 35.06
CA PRO A 279 -7.90 -27.38 36.43
C PRO A 279 -9.40 -27.74 36.52
N GLN A 280 -9.69 -28.94 37.04
CA GLN A 280 -11.04 -29.33 37.40
C GLN A 280 -11.52 -28.35 38.47
N VAL A 281 -12.49 -27.50 38.11
CA VAL A 281 -13.24 -26.71 39.08
C VAL A 281 -14.34 -27.63 39.61
N ASP A 282 -14.18 -28.10 40.84
CA ASP A 282 -15.24 -28.75 41.59
C ASP A 282 -16.37 -27.73 41.78
N VAL A 283 -17.42 -27.84 40.96
CA VAL A 283 -18.67 -27.12 41.19
C VAL A 283 -19.46 -27.91 42.23
N GLU A 284 -19.43 -27.47 43.47
CA GLU A 284 -20.41 -27.90 44.47
C GLU A 284 -21.81 -27.51 43.96
N VAL A 285 -22.61 -28.53 43.65
CA VAL A 285 -24.00 -28.37 43.24
C VAL A 285 -24.84 -28.15 44.50
N GLU A 286 -25.19 -26.90 44.81
CA GLU A 286 -26.26 -26.61 45.76
C GLU A 286 -27.61 -27.07 45.20
N ALA A 287 -28.39 -27.75 46.03
CA ALA A 287 -29.71 -28.28 45.70
C ALA A 287 -30.75 -27.17 45.43
N PRO A 288 -31.75 -27.41 44.56
CA PRO A 288 -32.65 -26.35 44.10
C PRO A 288 -33.66 -25.93 45.18
N VAL A 289 -33.77 -24.62 45.39
CA VAL A 289 -34.84 -23.98 46.17
C VAL A 289 -36.13 -23.98 45.35
N ALA A 290 -37.23 -24.45 45.95
CA ALA A 290 -38.54 -24.57 45.33
C ALA A 290 -39.12 -23.20 44.89
N ALA A 291 -39.72 -23.18 43.69
CA ALA A 291 -40.42 -22.03 43.14
C ALA A 291 -41.80 -21.82 43.79
N PRO A 292 -42.25 -20.57 44.04
CA PRO A 292 -43.63 -20.27 44.40
C PRO A 292 -44.53 -20.11 43.15
N ASP A 293 -45.81 -20.39 43.34
CA ASP A 293 -46.86 -20.53 42.32
C ASP A 293 -47.08 -19.29 41.43
N LEU A 294 -47.34 -19.57 40.14
CA LEU A 294 -47.74 -18.61 39.10
C LEU A 294 -49.20 -18.13 39.34
N ILE A 295 -49.38 -16.82 39.53
CA ILE A 295 -50.68 -16.15 39.31
C ILE A 295 -50.72 -15.68 37.85
N VAL A 296 -51.73 -16.14 37.12
CA VAL A 296 -52.05 -15.71 35.75
C VAL A 296 -52.86 -14.42 35.83
N ALA A 297 -52.43 -13.36 35.14
CA ALA A 297 -53.27 -12.22 34.80
C ALA A 297 -52.85 -11.61 33.45
N ASP A 298 -53.76 -11.77 32.49
CA ASP A 298 -54.12 -11.02 31.30
C ASP A 298 -53.17 -9.98 30.66
N VAL A 299 -52.95 -10.21 29.35
CA VAL A 299 -53.20 -9.32 28.19
C VAL A 299 -52.94 -7.81 28.36
N ILE A 300 -52.17 -7.22 27.44
CA ILE A 300 -52.59 -6.13 26.52
C ILE A 300 -51.36 -5.65 25.70
N THR A 301 -51.43 -5.91 24.38
CA THR A 301 -50.78 -5.21 23.25
C THR A 301 -51.09 -3.70 23.25
N PRO A 302 -50.28 -2.79 22.66
CA PRO A 302 -49.70 -2.90 21.31
C PRO A 302 -48.17 -2.86 21.24
#